data_AF-A0A525C9N1-F1
#
_entry.id   AF-A0A525C9N1-F1
#
_cell.length_a   1.000
_cell.length_b   1.000
_cell.length_c   1.000
_cell.angle_alpha   90.00
_cell.angle_beta   90.00
_cell.angle_gamma   90.00
#
_symmetry.space_group_name_H-M   'P 1'
#
loop_
_entity.id
_entity.type
_entity.pdbx_description
1 polymer ?
#
loop_
_entity_poly.entity_id
_entity_poly.type
_entity_poly.pdbx_seq_one_letter_code
_entity_poly.pdbx_strand_id
1 'polypeptide(L)'
;MSGKEPIEQLSSIQSEIVMLSQTANVLHWDMETQLASGGVAQRAEQLAYISGLIHTKATHPRVGELIGLAEQQAGTLDAVQRQVLRVARRDYDQAVRLPQAHVEAVSRETGLANHVWAKARAENRFEDFRPHLEKLVELNRQAAEYLGYSDHPYDALLDGFEQGMTVAQLDQVFGEMRQGLVKLVASIAAVPQVRNDFLTRGYPADKQREFGEKVARDIGYDFSRGFLGISAHPFTIELSSDDVRITTRYDEHFLPTALFGIIHEAGHALYEQGFPSGIKNTVLASGTSLGVHESQSRFWENTVGRSRVFWQRYYKDLCQAFPAQLADVDLETFYRGINTVAPTLIRVEADEVTYGLHVIVRYEIENKLIAGTLAVKDLPEAWNARMQE
;
A
#
# COMPACT_ATOMS: atom_id res chain seq x y z
N MET A 1 44.95 12.77 -7.40
CA MET A 1 43.86 11.78 -7.33
C MET A 1 42.60 12.55 -7.66
N SER A 2 42.04 12.38 -8.86
CA SER A 2 40.78 13.03 -9.24
C SER A 2 39.70 12.48 -8.30
N GLY A 3 39.19 13.30 -7.39
CA GLY A 3 38.04 12.91 -6.57
C GLY A 3 36.86 12.57 -7.48
N LYS A 4 36.02 11.61 -7.08
CA LYS A 4 34.76 11.34 -7.76
C LYS A 4 33.93 12.63 -7.88
N GLU A 5 33.22 12.81 -8.99
CA GLU A 5 32.35 13.99 -9.16
C GLU A 5 31.24 14.01 -8.08
N PRO A 6 30.71 15.18 -7.68
CA PRO A 6 29.70 15.29 -6.63
C PRO A 6 28.49 14.36 -6.84
N ILE A 7 27.99 14.26 -8.08
CA ILE A 7 26.86 13.39 -8.42
C ILE A 7 27.18 11.90 -8.24
N GLU A 8 28.42 11.48 -8.49
CA GLU A 8 28.85 10.09 -8.30
C GLU A 8 28.95 9.74 -6.80
N GLN A 9 29.40 10.70 -5.98
CA GLN A 9 29.41 10.54 -4.52
C GLN A 9 28.00 10.47 -3.96
N LEU A 10 27.09 11.34 -4.44
CA LEU A 10 25.68 11.33 -4.04
C LEU A 10 25.00 10.01 -4.40
N SER A 11 25.15 9.55 -5.65
CA SER A 11 24.62 8.27 -6.10
C SER A 11 25.17 7.10 -5.26
N SER A 12 26.45 7.12 -4.88
CA SER A 12 27.02 6.09 -4.00
C SER A 12 26.33 6.06 -2.62
N ILE A 13 26.06 7.23 -2.04
CA ILE A 13 25.35 7.32 -0.75
C ILE A 13 23.92 6.79 -0.89
N GLN A 14 23.22 7.15 -1.97
CA GLN A 14 21.87 6.69 -2.25
C GLN A 14 21.80 5.18 -2.49
N SER A 15 22.74 4.60 -3.22
CA SER A 15 22.83 3.14 -3.38
C SER A 15 22.98 2.42 -2.03
N GLU A 16 23.76 2.97 -1.10
CA GLU A 16 23.86 2.42 0.25
C GLU A 16 22.53 2.52 1.02
N ILE A 17 21.80 3.63 0.89
CA ILE A 17 20.47 3.80 1.49
C ILE A 17 19.48 2.79 0.90
N VAL A 18 19.48 2.60 -0.42
CA VAL A 18 18.64 1.63 -1.11
C VAL A 18 18.95 0.22 -0.59
N MET A 19 20.22 -0.19 -0.51
CA MET A 19 20.60 -1.51 0.03
C MET A 19 20.18 -1.72 1.50
N LEU A 20 20.28 -0.69 2.34
CA LEU A 20 19.79 -0.75 3.72
C LEU A 20 18.26 -0.90 3.77
N SER A 21 17.54 -0.18 2.90
CA SER A 21 16.07 -0.25 2.80
C SER A 21 15.62 -1.63 2.31
N GLN A 22 16.28 -2.16 1.28
CA GLN A 22 16.11 -3.54 0.81
C GLN A 22 16.34 -4.57 1.92
N THR A 23 17.37 -4.37 2.75
CA THR A 23 17.63 -5.24 3.92
C THR A 23 16.50 -5.14 4.95
N ALA A 24 16.00 -3.94 5.24
CA ALA A 24 14.84 -3.75 6.12
C ALA A 24 13.59 -4.45 5.55
N ASN A 25 13.39 -4.39 4.23
CA ASN A 25 12.27 -5.05 3.57
C ASN A 25 12.35 -6.58 3.71
N VAL A 26 13.54 -7.19 3.67
CA VAL A 26 13.71 -8.64 3.94
C VAL A 26 13.27 -8.98 5.36
N LEU A 27 13.68 -8.17 6.35
CA LEU A 27 13.30 -8.34 7.74
C LEU A 27 11.80 -8.17 7.96
N HIS A 28 11.17 -7.22 7.26
CA HIS A 28 9.74 -7.00 7.29
C HIS A 28 8.98 -8.16 6.65
N TRP A 29 9.39 -8.62 5.47
CA TRP A 29 8.81 -9.79 4.81
C TRP A 29 8.83 -11.01 5.72
N ASP A 30 9.95 -11.31 6.37
CA ASP A 30 10.04 -12.45 7.29
C ASP A 30 9.14 -12.27 8.52
N MET A 31 9.02 -11.03 9.03
CA MET A 31 8.16 -10.69 10.16
C MET A 31 6.69 -11.02 9.89
N GLU A 32 6.23 -10.73 8.68
CA GLU A 32 4.83 -10.90 8.28
C GLU A 32 4.50 -12.31 7.77
N THR A 33 5.50 -13.18 7.55
CA THR A 33 5.29 -14.48 6.88
C THR A 33 5.79 -15.69 7.66
N GLN A 34 6.96 -15.65 8.28
CA GLN A 34 7.63 -16.83 8.85
C GLN A 34 8.11 -16.64 10.31
N LEU A 35 8.18 -15.40 10.79
CA LEU A 35 8.74 -15.11 12.11
C LEU A 35 7.91 -15.76 13.23
N ALA A 36 8.59 -16.52 14.09
CA ALA A 36 7.97 -17.05 15.30
C ALA A 36 7.52 -15.92 16.23
N SER A 37 6.39 -16.08 16.90
CA SER A 37 5.79 -15.05 17.78
C SER A 37 6.73 -14.53 18.87
N GLY A 38 7.62 -15.38 19.40
CA GLY A 38 8.64 -14.99 20.38
C GLY A 38 9.75 -14.08 19.84
N GLY A 39 9.90 -13.98 18.51
CA GLY A 39 10.92 -13.15 17.85
C GLY A 39 10.48 -11.74 17.49
N VAL A 40 9.17 -11.43 17.60
CA VAL A 40 8.58 -10.15 17.15
C VAL A 40 9.25 -8.93 17.80
N ALA A 41 9.48 -8.97 19.11
CA ALA A 41 10.11 -7.86 19.83
C ALA A 41 11.54 -7.56 19.32
N GLN A 42 12.37 -8.60 19.17
CA GLN A 42 13.73 -8.42 18.66
C GLN A 42 13.76 -7.99 17.19
N ARG A 43 12.81 -8.48 16.37
CA ARG A 43 12.65 -8.05 14.98
C ARG A 43 12.29 -6.57 14.89
N ALA A 44 11.40 -6.08 15.76
CA ALA A 44 11.05 -4.67 15.82
C ALA A 44 12.28 -3.80 16.15
N GLU A 45 13.12 -4.22 17.10
CA GLU A 45 14.39 -3.53 17.40
C GLU A 45 15.37 -3.52 16.21
N GLN A 46 15.47 -4.63 15.47
CA GLN A 46 16.31 -4.69 14.25
C GLN A 46 15.83 -3.71 13.18
N LEU A 47 14.52 -3.67 12.91
CA LEU A 47 13.92 -2.75 11.95
C LEU A 47 14.09 -1.29 12.39
N ALA A 48 13.90 -0.99 13.67
CA ALA A 48 14.12 0.35 14.23
C ALA A 48 15.57 0.80 14.08
N TYR A 49 16.54 -0.09 14.37
CA TYR A 49 17.96 0.22 14.22
C TYR A 49 18.34 0.51 12.75
N ILE A 50 17.92 -0.33 11.80
CA ILE A 50 18.20 -0.09 10.38
C ILE A 50 17.53 1.19 9.89
N SER A 51 16.29 1.46 10.31
CA SER A 51 15.59 2.71 9.97
C SER A 51 16.34 3.95 10.50
N GLY A 52 16.90 3.87 11.72
CA GLY A 52 17.75 4.91 12.28
C GLY A 52 19.04 5.14 11.49
N LEU A 53 19.69 4.06 11.01
CA LEU A 53 20.86 4.16 10.14
C LEU A 53 20.51 4.81 8.79
N ILE A 54 19.40 4.40 8.18
CA ILE A 54 18.90 5.00 6.94
C ILE A 54 18.68 6.50 7.13
N HIS A 55 17.93 6.89 8.17
CA HIS A 55 17.64 8.29 8.46
C HIS A 55 18.91 9.11 8.69
N THR A 56 19.83 8.63 9.54
CA THR A 56 21.12 9.28 9.81
C THR A 56 21.92 9.51 8.53
N LYS A 57 21.91 8.53 7.63
CA LYS A 57 22.63 8.61 6.36
C LYS A 57 21.96 9.57 5.37
N ALA A 58 20.63 9.54 5.30
CA ALA A 58 19.84 10.41 4.44
C ALA A 58 19.94 11.88 4.84
N THR A 59 20.00 12.19 6.13
CA THR A 59 20.03 13.57 6.65
C THR A 59 21.44 14.13 6.89
N HIS A 60 22.49 13.33 6.66
CA HIS A 60 23.86 13.75 6.90
C HIS A 60 24.19 15.05 6.12
N PRO A 61 24.80 16.08 6.73
CA PRO A 61 25.04 17.38 6.08
C PRO A 61 25.78 17.30 4.74
N ARG A 62 26.70 16.32 4.62
CA ARG A 62 27.40 16.01 3.37
C ARG A 62 26.46 15.74 2.18
N VAL A 63 25.28 15.16 2.40
CA VAL A 63 24.29 14.92 1.34
C VAL A 63 23.81 16.26 0.78
N GLY A 64 23.42 17.20 1.64
CA GLY A 64 23.02 18.55 1.24
C GLY A 64 24.14 19.32 0.50
N GLU A 65 25.39 19.21 0.97
CA GLU A 65 26.56 19.77 0.28
C GLU A 65 26.73 19.19 -1.13
N LEU A 66 26.65 17.87 -1.27
CA LEU A 66 26.80 17.17 -2.56
C LEU A 66 25.69 17.54 -3.53
N ILE A 67 24.44 17.65 -3.05
CA ILE A 67 23.31 18.11 -3.86
C ILE A 67 23.59 19.53 -4.36
N GLY A 68 23.99 20.45 -3.48
CA GLY A 68 24.31 21.83 -3.87
C GLY A 68 25.45 21.94 -4.90
N LEU A 69 26.50 21.11 -4.75
CA LEU A 69 27.59 21.05 -5.73
C LEU A 69 27.15 20.46 -7.06
N ALA A 70 26.33 19.40 -7.05
CA ALA A 70 25.79 18.79 -8.27
C ALA A 70 24.82 19.73 -9.00
N GLU A 71 24.03 20.55 -8.28
CA GLU A 71 23.16 21.58 -8.85
C GLU A 71 23.95 22.64 -9.64
N GLN A 72 25.13 23.03 -9.14
CA GLN A 72 26.01 23.97 -9.87
C GLN A 72 26.56 23.38 -11.18
N GLN A 73 26.65 22.05 -11.25
CA GLN A 73 27.10 21.30 -12.43
C GLN A 73 25.93 20.75 -13.26
N ALA A 74 24.68 21.16 -13.02
CA ALA A 74 23.49 20.57 -13.64
C ALA A 74 23.52 20.56 -15.18
N GLY A 75 24.23 21.52 -15.80
CA GLY A 75 24.39 21.60 -17.26
C GLY A 75 25.26 20.49 -17.87
N THR A 76 26.07 19.79 -17.08
CA THR A 76 26.92 18.67 -17.52
C THR A 76 26.32 17.29 -17.18
N LEU A 77 25.22 17.26 -16.43
CA LEU A 77 24.56 16.02 -16.03
C LEU A 77 23.71 15.44 -17.16
N ASP A 78 23.72 14.12 -17.30
CA ASP A 78 22.82 13.43 -18.22
C ASP A 78 21.36 13.44 -17.73
N ALA A 79 20.45 12.86 -18.52
CA ALA A 79 19.02 12.85 -18.17
C ALA A 79 18.72 12.08 -16.87
N VAL A 80 19.38 10.94 -16.63
CA VAL A 80 19.15 10.09 -15.45
C VAL A 80 19.73 10.76 -14.21
N GLN A 81 20.97 11.26 -14.31
CA GLN A 81 21.63 12.01 -13.23
C GLN A 81 20.82 13.22 -12.78
N ARG A 82 20.17 13.93 -13.70
CA ARG A 82 19.27 15.04 -13.34
C ARG A 82 18.03 14.57 -12.57
N GLN A 83 17.49 13.40 -12.89
CA GLN A 83 16.37 12.83 -12.13
C GLN A 83 16.81 12.35 -10.74
N VAL A 84 17.98 11.70 -10.65
CA VAL A 84 18.57 11.31 -9.36
C VAL A 84 18.76 12.55 -8.48
N LEU A 85 19.31 13.64 -9.02
CA LEU A 85 19.51 14.89 -8.30
C LEU A 85 18.17 15.50 -7.83
N ARG A 86 17.15 15.50 -8.70
CA ARG A 86 15.80 16.01 -8.37
C ARG A 86 15.17 15.25 -7.21
N VAL A 87 15.23 13.91 -7.25
CA VAL A 87 14.70 13.05 -6.18
C VAL A 87 15.51 13.23 -4.90
N ALA A 88 16.84 13.20 -4.98
CA ALA A 88 17.74 13.42 -3.85
C ALA A 88 17.46 14.74 -3.12
N ARG A 89 17.28 15.84 -3.87
CA ARG A 89 16.96 17.16 -3.33
C ARG A 89 15.64 17.12 -2.55
N ARG A 90 14.58 16.59 -3.15
CA ARG A 90 13.27 16.48 -2.48
C ARG A 90 13.36 15.64 -1.21
N ASP A 91 13.93 14.44 -1.31
CA ASP A 91 14.00 13.51 -0.19
C ASP A 91 14.83 14.09 0.97
N TYR A 92 15.97 14.73 0.64
CA TYR A 92 16.80 15.40 1.62
C TYR A 92 16.05 16.53 2.31
N ASP A 93 15.44 17.44 1.54
CA ASP A 93 14.74 18.61 2.07
C ASP A 93 13.57 18.22 2.97
N GLN A 94 12.85 17.14 2.65
CA GLN A 94 11.78 16.61 3.50
C GLN A 94 12.35 15.94 4.76
N ALA A 95 13.37 15.10 4.62
CA ALA A 95 13.93 14.35 5.74
C ALA A 95 14.57 15.26 6.79
N VAL A 96 15.24 16.35 6.40
CA VAL A 96 15.89 17.28 7.35
C VAL A 96 14.92 18.20 8.08
N ARG A 97 13.69 18.35 7.59
CA ARG A 97 12.64 19.12 8.27
C ARG A 97 12.13 18.42 9.53
N LEU A 98 12.19 17.08 9.55
CA LEU A 98 11.76 16.28 10.68
C LEU A 98 12.91 16.12 11.69
N PRO A 99 12.76 16.62 12.94
CA PRO A 99 13.78 16.40 13.96
C PRO A 99 13.95 14.91 14.26
N GLN A 100 15.19 14.46 14.48
CA GLN A 100 15.48 13.06 14.81
C GLN A 100 14.63 12.55 16.00
N ALA A 101 14.52 13.33 17.07
CA ALA A 101 13.71 12.96 18.24
C ALA A 101 12.23 12.76 17.90
N HIS A 102 11.70 13.47 16.90
CA HIS A 102 10.34 13.30 16.41
C HIS A 102 10.18 11.98 15.67
N VAL A 103 11.10 11.67 14.74
CA VAL A 103 11.13 10.41 13.99
C VAL A 103 11.21 9.20 14.95
N GLU A 104 12.07 9.28 15.96
CA GLU A 104 12.20 8.25 17.01
C GLU A 104 10.91 8.09 17.83
N ALA A 105 10.23 9.18 18.16
CA ALA A 105 8.97 9.15 18.89
C ALA A 105 7.85 8.49 18.08
N VAL A 106 7.72 8.82 16.78
CA VAL A 106 6.74 8.19 15.87
C VAL A 106 7.01 6.69 15.74
N SER A 107 8.27 6.30 15.52
CA SER A 107 8.64 4.89 15.37
C SER A 107 8.31 4.08 16.62
N ARG A 108 8.70 4.58 17.81
CA ARG A 108 8.42 3.95 19.10
C ARG A 108 6.92 3.81 19.34
N GLU A 109 6.18 4.90 19.16
CA GLU A 109 4.74 4.91 19.42
C GLU A 109 4.01 3.95 18.47
N THR A 110 4.37 3.92 17.19
CA THR A 110 3.77 3.00 16.20
C THR A 110 4.00 1.54 16.59
N GLY A 111 5.21 1.19 17.04
CA GLY A 111 5.51 -0.17 17.51
C GLY A 111 4.65 -0.60 18.71
N LEU A 112 4.50 0.28 19.70
CA LEU A 112 3.64 0.04 20.87
C LEU A 112 2.16 -0.05 20.46
N ALA A 113 1.71 0.90 19.64
CA ALA A 113 0.34 1.01 19.16
C ALA A 113 -0.10 -0.26 18.40
N ASN A 114 0.75 -0.80 17.52
CA ASN A 114 0.44 -2.02 16.77
C ASN A 114 0.24 -3.24 17.68
N HIS A 115 1.08 -3.39 18.72
CA HIS A 115 0.93 -4.48 19.69
C HIS A 115 -0.40 -4.38 20.45
N VAL A 116 -0.76 -3.18 20.89
CA VAL A 116 -2.02 -2.94 21.62
C VAL A 116 -3.23 -3.08 20.69
N TRP A 117 -3.15 -2.55 19.47
CA TRP A 117 -4.21 -2.58 18.46
C TRP A 117 -4.67 -4.00 18.14
N ALA A 118 -3.74 -4.94 17.94
CA ALA A 118 -4.09 -6.31 17.58
C ALA A 118 -5.01 -6.97 18.63
N LYS A 119 -4.66 -6.79 19.92
CA LYS A 119 -5.47 -7.27 21.04
C LYS A 119 -6.77 -6.47 21.20
N ALA A 120 -6.69 -5.15 21.17
CA ALA A 120 -7.83 -4.25 21.32
C ALA A 120 -8.89 -4.49 20.23
N ARG A 121 -8.48 -4.75 18.99
CA ARG A 121 -9.37 -5.11 17.88
C ARG A 121 -10.07 -6.44 18.14
N ALA A 122 -9.33 -7.47 18.56
CA ALA A 122 -9.89 -8.79 18.83
C ALA A 122 -10.88 -8.78 20.01
N GLU A 123 -10.64 -7.93 21.02
CA GLU A 123 -11.47 -7.82 22.23
C GLU A 123 -12.52 -6.71 22.16
N ASN A 124 -12.60 -5.96 21.05
CA ASN A 124 -13.46 -4.78 20.89
C ASN A 124 -13.25 -3.71 21.98
N ARG A 125 -11.99 -3.38 22.28
CA ARG A 125 -11.57 -2.47 23.36
C ARG A 125 -10.88 -1.21 22.84
N PHE A 126 -11.65 -0.31 22.21
CA PHE A 126 -11.11 0.95 21.69
C PHE A 126 -10.37 1.78 22.75
N GLU A 127 -10.89 1.80 23.99
CA GLU A 127 -10.30 2.55 25.11
C GLU A 127 -8.85 2.14 25.43
N ASP A 128 -8.47 0.89 25.16
CA ASP A 128 -7.09 0.43 25.34
C ASP A 128 -6.16 1.00 24.27
N PHE A 129 -6.67 1.18 23.05
CA PHE A 129 -5.92 1.72 21.92
C PHE A 129 -5.93 3.26 21.88
N ARG A 130 -6.96 3.91 22.44
CA ARG A 130 -7.16 5.36 22.36
C ARG A 130 -5.92 6.18 22.76
N PRO A 131 -5.24 5.93 23.90
CA PRO A 131 -4.09 6.76 24.31
C PRO A 131 -2.96 6.74 23.27
N HIS A 132 -2.74 5.59 22.63
CA HIS A 132 -1.76 5.43 21.57
C HIS A 132 -2.16 6.19 20.31
N LEU A 133 -3.42 6.08 19.91
CA LEU A 133 -3.95 6.81 18.76
C LEU A 133 -3.94 8.33 18.98
N GLU A 134 -4.26 8.81 20.18
CA GLU A 134 -4.13 10.23 20.56
C GLU A 134 -2.68 10.71 20.40
N LYS A 135 -1.72 9.92 20.87
CA LYS A 135 -0.31 10.24 20.73
C LYS A 135 0.15 10.26 19.28
N LEU A 136 -0.29 9.29 18.46
CA LEU A 136 0.03 9.24 17.03
C LEU A 136 -0.59 10.40 16.25
N VAL A 137 -1.84 10.79 16.54
CA VAL A 137 -2.47 11.95 15.90
C VAL A 137 -1.71 13.23 16.24
N GLU A 138 -1.33 13.42 17.51
CA GLU A 138 -0.53 14.57 17.93
C GLU A 138 0.85 14.61 17.24
N LEU A 139 1.52 13.46 17.14
CA LEU A 139 2.79 13.37 16.40
C LEU A 139 2.59 13.69 14.92
N ASN A 140 1.54 13.22 14.26
CA ASN A 140 1.28 13.57 12.86
C ASN A 140 0.96 15.06 12.66
N ARG A 141 0.27 15.69 13.62
CA ARG A 141 0.09 17.16 13.59
C ARG A 141 1.42 17.90 13.69
N GLN A 142 2.31 17.47 14.59
CA GLN A 142 3.66 18.03 14.70
C GLN A 142 4.47 17.82 13.42
N ALA A 143 4.37 16.64 12.79
CA ALA A 143 5.00 16.38 11.50
C ALA A 143 4.50 17.36 10.43
N ALA A 144 3.19 17.63 10.35
CA ALA A 144 2.65 18.62 9.42
C ALA A 144 3.25 20.02 9.64
N GLU A 145 3.43 20.45 10.89
CA GLU A 145 4.07 21.74 11.22
C GLU A 145 5.56 21.77 10.84
N TYR A 146 6.30 20.68 11.06
CA TYR A 146 7.70 20.58 10.67
C TYR A 146 7.90 20.59 9.15
N LEU A 147 7.07 19.84 8.43
CA LEU A 147 7.10 19.75 6.98
C LEU A 147 6.61 21.05 6.33
N GLY A 148 5.67 21.74 6.96
CA GLY A 148 5.07 22.99 6.50
C GLY A 148 4.00 22.78 5.43
N TYR A 149 2.97 23.62 5.46
CA TYR A 149 1.84 23.60 4.53
C TYR A 149 1.36 25.03 4.25
N SER A 150 0.59 25.21 3.17
CA SER A 150 0.02 26.52 2.80
C SER A 150 -1.42 26.68 3.27
N ASP A 151 -2.28 25.71 2.94
CA ASP A 151 -3.73 25.81 3.17
C ASP A 151 -4.22 24.86 4.26
N HIS A 152 -3.95 23.56 4.15
CA HIS A 152 -4.43 22.56 5.11
C HIS A 152 -3.28 21.70 5.69
N PRO A 153 -3.22 21.44 7.01
CA PRO A 153 -2.13 20.66 7.61
C PRO A 153 -2.00 19.24 7.06
N TYR A 154 -3.12 18.65 6.64
CA TYR A 154 -3.11 17.33 5.99
C TYR A 154 -2.34 17.32 4.66
N ASP A 155 -2.22 18.46 3.95
CA ASP A 155 -1.48 18.55 2.69
C ASP A 155 0.00 18.16 2.87
N ALA A 156 0.60 18.57 4.01
CA ALA A 156 1.99 18.24 4.32
C ALA A 156 2.22 16.73 4.49
N LEU A 157 1.25 16.03 5.08
CA LEU A 157 1.31 14.57 5.27
C LEU A 157 1.01 13.84 3.97
N LEU A 158 0.04 14.34 3.20
CA LEU A 158 -0.39 13.77 1.93
C LEU A 158 0.72 13.81 0.87
N ASP A 159 1.51 14.90 0.79
CA ASP A 159 2.63 15.02 -0.16
C ASP A 159 3.69 13.92 0.02
N GLY A 160 3.78 13.32 1.21
CA GLY A 160 4.64 12.16 1.48
C GLY A 160 4.20 10.87 0.79
N PHE A 161 2.92 10.75 0.43
CA PHE A 161 2.33 9.57 -0.20
C PHE A 161 1.97 9.80 -1.68
N GLU A 162 1.49 10.99 -2.01
CA GLU A 162 1.08 11.41 -3.35
C GLU A 162 1.61 12.82 -3.62
N GLN A 163 2.78 12.88 -4.27
CA GLN A 163 3.49 14.14 -4.51
C GLN A 163 2.59 15.19 -5.19
N GLY A 164 2.45 16.35 -4.54
CA GLY A 164 1.71 17.50 -5.06
C GLY A 164 0.19 17.37 -4.97
N MET A 165 -0.35 16.31 -4.38
CA MET A 165 -1.77 16.20 -4.09
C MET A 165 -2.14 17.07 -2.89
N THR A 166 -3.33 17.67 -2.92
CA THR A 166 -3.86 18.54 -1.86
C THR A 166 -5.26 18.12 -1.46
N VAL A 167 -5.68 18.53 -0.26
CA VAL A 167 -7.05 18.42 0.23
C VAL A 167 -8.03 19.05 -0.76
N ALA A 168 -7.73 20.22 -1.32
CA ALA A 168 -8.61 20.89 -2.29
C ALA A 168 -8.85 20.05 -3.55
N GLN A 169 -7.82 19.37 -4.06
CA GLN A 169 -7.95 18.48 -5.21
C GLN A 169 -8.71 17.20 -4.86
N LEU A 170 -8.41 16.60 -3.71
CA LEU A 170 -9.10 15.39 -3.25
C LEU A 170 -10.58 15.65 -2.94
N ASP A 171 -10.92 16.78 -2.32
CA ASP A 171 -12.30 17.18 -2.06
C ASP A 171 -13.11 17.28 -3.35
N GLN A 172 -12.51 17.81 -4.43
CA GLN A 172 -13.16 17.84 -5.73
C GLN A 172 -13.39 16.42 -6.28
N VAL A 173 -12.34 15.60 -6.34
CA VAL A 173 -12.40 14.24 -6.89
C VAL A 173 -13.38 13.36 -6.11
N PHE A 174 -13.28 13.36 -4.79
CA PHE A 174 -14.15 12.59 -3.91
C PHE A 174 -15.58 13.12 -3.88
N GLY A 175 -15.79 14.42 -4.02
CA GLY A 175 -17.11 15.02 -4.16
C GLY A 175 -17.85 14.49 -5.40
N GLU A 176 -17.19 14.52 -6.56
CA GLU A 176 -17.74 13.99 -7.81
C GLU A 176 -17.98 12.47 -7.73
N MET A 177 -16.99 11.73 -7.22
CA MET A 177 -17.04 10.28 -7.07
C MET A 177 -18.16 9.83 -6.13
N ARG A 178 -18.29 10.43 -4.95
CA ARG A 178 -19.36 10.13 -3.98
C ARG A 178 -20.75 10.28 -4.61
N GLN A 179 -20.99 11.40 -5.31
CA GLN A 179 -22.29 11.66 -5.94
C GLN A 179 -22.64 10.60 -7.00
N GLY A 180 -21.66 10.14 -7.78
CA GLY A 180 -21.85 9.08 -8.77
C GLY A 180 -22.07 7.71 -8.13
N LEU A 181 -21.20 7.32 -7.19
CA LEU A 181 -21.22 6.01 -6.56
C LEU A 181 -22.50 5.77 -5.75
N VAL A 182 -22.96 6.74 -4.96
CA VAL A 182 -24.21 6.60 -4.18
C VAL A 182 -25.40 6.32 -5.08
N LYS A 183 -25.50 7.03 -6.22
CA LYS A 183 -26.57 6.80 -7.21
C LYS A 183 -26.46 5.42 -7.86
N LEU A 184 -25.23 4.98 -8.16
CA LEU A 184 -24.98 3.67 -8.77
C LEU A 184 -25.33 2.54 -7.80
N VAL A 185 -24.90 2.61 -6.54
CA VAL A 185 -25.25 1.65 -5.49
C VAL A 185 -26.77 1.55 -5.34
N ALA A 186 -27.47 2.69 -5.24
CA ALA A 186 -28.93 2.71 -5.13
C ALA A 186 -29.61 2.07 -6.35
N SER A 187 -29.08 2.31 -7.56
CA SER A 187 -29.61 1.75 -8.80
C SER A 187 -29.42 0.23 -8.87
N ILE A 188 -28.27 -0.27 -8.41
CA ILE A 188 -27.98 -1.71 -8.37
C ILE A 188 -28.85 -2.41 -7.30
N ALA A 189 -29.04 -1.78 -6.14
CA ALA A 189 -29.88 -2.33 -5.07
C ALA A 189 -31.37 -2.43 -5.46
N ALA A 190 -31.83 -1.60 -6.41
CA ALA A 190 -33.23 -1.56 -6.85
C ALA A 190 -33.63 -2.66 -7.86
N VAL A 191 -32.68 -3.44 -8.38
CA VAL A 191 -32.93 -4.50 -9.36
C VAL A 191 -32.78 -5.90 -8.74
N PRO A 192 -33.28 -6.97 -9.38
CA PRO A 192 -33.03 -8.33 -8.91
C PRO A 192 -31.53 -8.63 -8.80
N GLN A 193 -31.11 -9.11 -7.63
CA GLN A 193 -29.71 -9.38 -7.36
C GLN A 193 -29.23 -10.65 -8.06
N VAL A 194 -27.95 -10.65 -8.46
CA VAL A 194 -27.33 -11.78 -9.13
C VAL A 194 -27.01 -12.90 -8.14
N ARG A 195 -27.03 -14.12 -8.64
CA ARG A 195 -26.63 -15.30 -7.87
C ARG A 195 -25.12 -15.23 -7.55
N ASN A 196 -24.75 -15.43 -6.30
CA ASN A 196 -23.35 -15.49 -5.87
C ASN A 196 -23.07 -16.53 -4.76
N ASP A 197 -24.03 -17.38 -4.39
CA ASP A 197 -23.91 -18.41 -3.33
C ASP A 197 -22.74 -19.38 -3.56
N PHE A 198 -22.33 -19.54 -4.82
CA PHE A 198 -21.23 -20.41 -5.16
C PHE A 198 -19.88 -19.89 -4.65
N LEU A 199 -19.71 -18.57 -4.51
CA LEU A 199 -18.45 -17.96 -4.06
C LEU A 199 -18.06 -18.35 -2.63
N THR A 200 -19.03 -18.78 -1.82
CA THR A 200 -18.83 -19.14 -0.41
C THR A 200 -18.88 -20.65 -0.16
N ARG A 201 -18.83 -21.48 -1.21
CA ARG A 201 -18.68 -22.94 -1.09
C ARG A 201 -17.28 -23.28 -0.55
N GLY A 202 -17.02 -24.56 -0.26
CA GLY A 202 -15.71 -25.01 0.23
C GLY A 202 -14.67 -25.05 -0.89
N TYR A 203 -13.67 -24.17 -0.86
CA TYR A 203 -12.57 -24.08 -1.83
C TYR A 203 -11.24 -24.42 -1.15
N PRO A 204 -10.68 -25.64 -1.34
CA PRO A 204 -9.42 -26.03 -0.69
C PRO A 204 -8.26 -25.05 -0.97
N ALA A 205 -7.52 -24.67 0.08
CA ALA A 205 -6.48 -23.66 -0.02
C ALA A 205 -5.34 -24.04 -0.98
N ASP A 206 -4.98 -25.32 -1.06
CA ASP A 206 -3.98 -25.84 -2.01
C ASP A 206 -4.41 -25.63 -3.46
N LYS A 207 -5.68 -25.86 -3.79
CA LYS A 207 -6.24 -25.62 -5.12
C LYS A 207 -6.35 -24.14 -5.45
N GLN A 208 -6.69 -23.30 -4.47
CA GLN A 208 -6.66 -21.84 -4.65
C GLN A 208 -5.24 -21.36 -4.97
N ARG A 209 -4.23 -21.88 -4.26
CA ARG A 209 -2.82 -21.58 -4.50
C ARG A 209 -2.38 -21.99 -5.90
N GLU A 210 -2.61 -23.24 -6.29
CA GLU A 210 -2.24 -23.74 -7.62
C GLU A 210 -2.84 -22.88 -8.74
N PHE A 211 -4.13 -22.55 -8.63
CA PHE A 211 -4.81 -21.71 -9.61
C PHE A 211 -4.29 -20.27 -9.61
N GLY A 212 -4.10 -19.67 -8.43
CA GLY A 212 -3.60 -18.31 -8.28
C GLY A 212 -2.17 -18.15 -8.80
N GLU A 213 -1.26 -19.07 -8.49
CA GLU A 213 0.12 -19.06 -9.01
C GLU A 213 0.15 -19.20 -10.53
N LYS A 214 -0.74 -20.03 -11.11
CA LYS A 214 -0.90 -20.13 -12.56
C LYS A 214 -1.34 -18.80 -13.16
N VAL A 215 -2.37 -18.16 -12.60
CA VAL A 215 -2.89 -16.88 -13.09
C VAL A 215 -1.82 -15.79 -12.99
N ALA A 216 -1.14 -15.66 -11.84
CA ALA A 216 -0.07 -14.68 -11.64
C ALA A 216 1.04 -14.85 -12.69
N ARG A 217 1.44 -16.10 -12.97
CA ARG A 217 2.43 -16.41 -14.01
C ARG A 217 1.95 -16.02 -15.40
N ASP A 218 0.71 -16.37 -15.74
CA ASP A 218 0.13 -16.12 -17.06
C ASP A 218 -0.05 -14.61 -17.34
N ILE A 219 -0.27 -13.76 -16.31
CA ILE A 219 -0.31 -12.30 -16.47
C ILE A 219 1.08 -11.64 -16.50
N GLY A 220 2.14 -12.40 -16.26
CA GLY A 220 3.52 -11.96 -16.44
C GLY A 220 4.34 -11.80 -15.17
N TYR A 221 3.83 -12.15 -13.99
CA TYR A 221 4.62 -12.12 -12.76
C TYR A 221 5.75 -13.16 -12.84
N ASP A 222 6.99 -12.68 -12.75
CA ASP A 222 8.18 -13.50 -12.89
C ASP A 222 8.59 -14.13 -11.55
N PHE A 223 8.20 -15.39 -11.35
CA PHE A 223 8.57 -16.17 -10.17
C PHE A 223 10.08 -16.50 -10.07
N SER A 224 10.89 -16.24 -11.09
CA SER A 224 12.36 -16.30 -10.93
C SER A 224 12.92 -15.06 -10.20
N ARG A 225 12.11 -13.99 -10.13
CA ARG A 225 12.41 -12.70 -9.50
C ARG A 225 11.37 -12.34 -8.44
N GLY A 226 10.74 -13.35 -7.83
CA GLY A 226 9.67 -13.16 -6.88
C GLY A 226 9.19 -14.45 -6.22
N PHE A 227 8.30 -14.30 -5.25
CA PHE A 227 7.74 -15.39 -4.47
C PHE A 227 6.29 -15.07 -4.06
N LEU A 228 5.45 -16.09 -3.93
CA LEU A 228 4.10 -15.97 -3.34
C LEU A 228 4.11 -16.57 -1.93
N GLY A 229 4.04 -15.71 -0.91
CA GLY A 229 3.93 -16.09 0.50
C GLY A 229 2.51 -16.05 1.05
N ILE A 230 2.38 -16.35 2.34
CA ILE A 230 1.13 -16.24 3.09
C ILE A 230 1.35 -15.23 4.22
N SER A 231 0.40 -14.31 4.40
CA SER A 231 0.37 -13.36 5.52
C SER A 231 -1.07 -13.13 5.97
N ALA A 232 -1.26 -12.50 7.13
CA ALA A 232 -2.58 -12.14 7.64
C ALA A 232 -3.28 -11.08 6.75
N HIS A 233 -2.49 -10.17 6.20
CA HIS A 233 -2.90 -9.12 5.28
C HIS A 233 -2.03 -9.22 4.02
N PRO A 234 -2.60 -9.47 2.82
CA PRO A 234 -1.85 -9.49 1.57
C PRO A 234 -1.09 -8.17 1.34
N PHE A 235 0.12 -8.27 0.79
CA PHE A 235 0.94 -7.13 0.40
C PHE A 235 1.97 -7.53 -0.66
N THR A 236 2.54 -6.51 -1.29
CA THR A 236 3.68 -6.59 -2.20
C THR A 236 4.85 -5.87 -1.58
N ILE A 237 6.05 -6.45 -1.69
CA ILE A 237 7.27 -5.84 -1.19
C ILE A 237 8.44 -6.05 -2.15
N GLU A 238 9.13 -4.97 -2.47
CA GLU A 238 10.38 -4.99 -3.22
C GLU A 238 11.55 -5.25 -2.25
N LEU A 239 12.20 -6.41 -2.37
CA LEU A 239 13.47 -6.68 -1.68
C LEU A 239 14.66 -6.26 -2.54
N SER A 240 14.47 -6.25 -3.85
CA SER A 240 15.29 -5.59 -4.86
C SER A 240 14.50 -5.55 -6.16
N SER A 241 15.01 -4.85 -7.18
CA SER A 241 14.36 -4.85 -8.50
C SER A 241 14.34 -6.24 -9.18
N ASP A 242 15.02 -7.25 -8.61
CA ASP A 242 15.01 -8.64 -9.06
C ASP A 242 14.53 -9.63 -7.97
N ASP A 243 13.97 -9.15 -6.86
CA ASP A 243 13.29 -9.95 -5.84
C ASP A 243 12.10 -9.15 -5.30
N VAL A 244 10.97 -9.25 -6.01
CA VAL A 244 9.70 -8.60 -5.66
C VAL A 244 8.75 -9.70 -5.20
N ARG A 245 8.31 -9.66 -3.95
CA ARG A 245 7.49 -10.71 -3.35
C ARG A 245 6.08 -10.22 -3.14
N ILE A 246 5.14 -11.14 -3.29
CA ILE A 246 3.73 -10.94 -3.00
C ILE A 246 3.28 -11.92 -1.92
N THR A 247 2.26 -11.56 -1.16
CA THR A 247 1.60 -12.47 -0.23
C THR A 247 0.11 -12.55 -0.51
N THR A 248 -0.53 -13.59 0.01
CA THR A 248 -1.98 -13.72 -0.03
C THR A 248 -2.50 -14.35 1.25
N ARG A 249 -3.82 -14.37 1.41
CA ARG A 249 -4.53 -15.11 2.45
C ARG A 249 -5.55 -16.02 1.78
N TYR A 250 -5.54 -17.30 2.15
CA TYR A 250 -6.54 -18.25 1.68
C TYR A 250 -7.72 -18.30 2.64
N ASP A 251 -8.92 -18.23 2.08
CA ASP A 251 -10.18 -18.47 2.79
C ASP A 251 -10.91 -19.60 2.09
N GLU A 252 -11.04 -20.75 2.76
CA GLU A 252 -11.71 -21.92 2.19
C GLU A 252 -13.23 -21.74 2.06
N HIS A 253 -13.78 -20.68 2.63
CA HIS A 253 -15.20 -20.34 2.57
C HIS A 253 -15.49 -19.07 1.77
N PHE A 254 -14.49 -18.50 1.09
CA PHE A 254 -14.69 -17.35 0.21
C PHE A 254 -13.60 -17.28 -0.87
N LEU A 255 -13.91 -17.84 -2.06
CA LEU A 255 -13.01 -17.92 -3.21
C LEU A 255 -12.38 -16.57 -3.63
N PRO A 256 -13.13 -15.44 -3.67
CA PRO A 256 -12.58 -14.14 -4.09
C PRO A 256 -11.34 -13.68 -3.32
N THR A 257 -11.20 -14.06 -2.04
CA THR A 257 -10.12 -13.59 -1.16
C THR A 257 -8.74 -13.82 -1.75
N ALA A 258 -8.36 -15.08 -2.00
CA ALA A 258 -7.05 -15.37 -2.55
C ALA A 258 -6.99 -15.08 -4.05
N LEU A 259 -8.07 -15.35 -4.78
CA LEU A 259 -8.12 -15.20 -6.22
C LEU A 259 -7.82 -13.76 -6.67
N PHE A 260 -8.58 -12.78 -6.18
CA PHE A 260 -8.37 -11.39 -6.54
C PHE A 260 -7.22 -10.76 -5.76
N GLY A 261 -6.98 -11.22 -4.52
CA GLY A 261 -5.80 -10.80 -3.75
C GLY A 261 -4.49 -11.10 -4.49
N ILE A 262 -4.33 -12.31 -5.05
CA ILE A 262 -3.13 -12.66 -5.81
C ILE A 262 -3.00 -11.81 -7.08
N ILE A 263 -4.10 -11.56 -7.80
CA ILE A 263 -4.06 -10.73 -9.02
C ILE A 263 -3.72 -9.26 -8.66
N HIS A 264 -4.27 -8.75 -7.56
CA HIS A 264 -4.01 -7.41 -7.04
C HIS A 264 -2.53 -7.23 -6.71
N GLU A 265 -1.98 -8.10 -5.86
CA GLU A 265 -0.57 -8.02 -5.46
C GLU A 265 0.37 -8.30 -6.65
N ALA A 266 0.01 -9.22 -7.56
CA ALA A 266 0.77 -9.40 -8.79
C ALA A 266 0.77 -8.15 -9.67
N GLY A 267 -0.31 -7.36 -9.68
CA GLY A 267 -0.37 -6.08 -10.39
C GLY A 267 0.59 -5.03 -9.83
N HIS A 268 0.71 -4.94 -8.50
CA HIS A 268 1.77 -4.17 -7.86
C HIS A 268 3.15 -4.70 -8.25
N ALA A 269 3.36 -6.01 -8.15
CA ALA A 269 4.65 -6.61 -8.45
C ALA A 269 5.08 -6.45 -9.91
N LEU A 270 4.13 -6.44 -10.85
CA LEU A 270 4.40 -6.18 -12.27
C LEU A 270 4.93 -4.76 -12.50
N TYR A 271 4.48 -3.79 -11.72
CA TYR A 271 5.03 -2.43 -11.77
C TYR A 271 6.50 -2.44 -11.35
N GLU A 272 6.79 -3.02 -10.18
CA GLU A 272 8.12 -3.09 -9.60
C GLU A 272 9.09 -3.95 -10.45
N GLN A 273 8.63 -5.09 -10.97
CA GLN A 273 9.43 -5.94 -11.86
C GLN A 273 9.67 -5.31 -13.24
N GLY A 274 8.88 -4.29 -13.60
CA GLY A 274 8.86 -3.63 -14.91
C GLY A 274 9.86 -2.49 -15.08
N PHE A 275 10.61 -2.10 -14.05
CA PHE A 275 11.62 -1.04 -14.18
C PHE A 275 12.74 -1.42 -15.17
N PRO A 276 13.18 -0.47 -16.03
CA PRO A 276 14.23 -0.75 -17.01
C PRO A 276 15.59 -0.99 -16.32
N SER A 277 16.40 -1.86 -16.92
CA SER A 277 17.69 -2.30 -16.35
C SER A 277 18.64 -1.16 -15.99
N GLY A 278 18.58 -0.02 -16.70
CA GLY A 278 19.44 1.13 -16.46
C GLY A 278 19.19 1.88 -15.15
N ILE A 279 18.07 1.65 -14.47
CA ILE A 279 17.72 2.31 -13.20
C ILE A 279 17.42 1.35 -12.05
N LYS A 280 17.49 0.03 -12.27
CA LYS A 280 17.25 -0.97 -11.22
C LYS A 280 18.12 -0.72 -9.99
N ASN A 281 17.54 -0.95 -8.80
CA ASN A 281 18.19 -0.75 -7.51
C ASN A 281 18.75 0.67 -7.30
N THR A 282 18.12 1.67 -7.91
CA THR A 282 18.38 3.09 -7.65
C THR A 282 17.15 3.73 -7.04
N VAL A 283 17.29 4.94 -6.51
CA VAL A 283 16.18 5.75 -6.00
C VAL A 283 15.12 6.11 -7.06
N LEU A 284 15.37 5.79 -8.33
CA LEU A 284 14.41 6.00 -9.43
C LEU A 284 13.60 4.76 -9.78
N ALA A 285 13.98 3.58 -9.27
CA ALA A 285 13.27 2.31 -9.49
C ALA A 285 12.36 1.99 -8.32
N SER A 286 11.40 2.87 -8.07
CA SER A 286 10.30 2.66 -7.13
C SER A 286 9.03 3.28 -7.70
N GLY A 287 7.87 2.76 -7.26
CA GLY A 287 6.58 3.33 -7.63
C GLY A 287 6.55 4.86 -7.46
N THR A 288 6.11 5.58 -8.51
CA THR A 288 6.18 7.06 -8.55
C THR A 288 5.34 7.73 -7.45
N SER A 289 4.25 7.08 -7.04
CA SER A 289 3.41 7.45 -5.89
C SER A 289 2.56 6.25 -5.48
N LEU A 290 1.93 6.29 -4.30
CA LEU A 290 1.03 5.22 -3.89
C LEU A 290 -0.22 5.13 -4.79
N GLY A 291 -0.73 6.25 -5.29
CA GLY A 291 -1.86 6.29 -6.22
C GLY A 291 -1.53 5.64 -7.56
N VAL A 292 -0.34 5.90 -8.11
CA VAL A 292 0.11 5.21 -9.34
C VAL A 292 0.36 3.73 -9.06
N HIS A 293 0.92 3.37 -7.92
CA HIS A 293 1.17 1.98 -7.55
C HIS A 293 -0.15 1.19 -7.39
N GLU A 294 -1.16 1.75 -6.71
CA GLU A 294 -2.52 1.19 -6.59
C GLU A 294 -3.27 1.17 -7.93
N SER A 295 -2.97 2.09 -8.86
CA SER A 295 -3.55 2.05 -10.20
C SER A 295 -3.18 0.76 -10.94
N GLN A 296 -1.97 0.24 -10.73
CA GLN A 296 -1.51 -0.99 -11.37
C GLN A 296 -2.18 -2.22 -10.77
N SER A 297 -2.25 -2.30 -9.43
CA SER A 297 -2.95 -3.42 -8.76
C SER A 297 -4.42 -3.46 -9.13
N ARG A 298 -5.13 -2.32 -9.10
CA ARG A 298 -6.54 -2.23 -9.48
C ARG A 298 -6.78 -2.47 -10.96
N PHE A 299 -5.88 -2.03 -11.83
CA PHE A 299 -5.99 -2.35 -13.25
C PHE A 299 -5.96 -3.86 -13.48
N TRP A 300 -5.02 -4.58 -12.87
CA TRP A 300 -4.94 -6.03 -13.01
C TRP A 300 -6.07 -6.76 -12.29
N GLU A 301 -6.39 -6.39 -11.05
CA GLU A 301 -7.44 -7.03 -10.26
C GLU A 301 -8.81 -6.87 -10.93
N ASN A 302 -9.16 -5.64 -11.27
CA ASN A 302 -10.53 -5.28 -11.60
C ASN A 302 -10.72 -5.14 -13.11
N THR A 303 -10.01 -4.19 -13.73
CA THR A 303 -10.15 -3.92 -15.18
C THR A 303 -9.85 -5.15 -16.02
N VAL A 304 -8.86 -5.95 -15.61
CA VAL A 304 -8.52 -7.22 -16.26
C VAL A 304 -9.19 -8.40 -15.55
N GLY A 305 -8.87 -8.65 -14.28
CA GLY A 305 -9.21 -9.86 -13.55
C GLY A 305 -10.70 -10.06 -13.28
N ARG A 306 -11.51 -8.99 -13.24
CA ARG A 306 -12.98 -9.08 -13.14
C ARG A 306 -13.70 -8.94 -14.48
N SER A 307 -12.96 -8.76 -15.58
CA SER A 307 -13.54 -8.64 -16.92
C SER A 307 -14.09 -9.96 -17.44
N ARG A 308 -15.14 -9.89 -18.27
CA ARG A 308 -15.69 -11.07 -18.94
C ARG A 308 -14.65 -11.79 -19.81
N VAL A 309 -13.80 -11.03 -20.51
CA VAL A 309 -12.79 -11.59 -21.44
C VAL A 309 -11.75 -12.41 -20.69
N PHE A 310 -11.33 -11.96 -19.51
CA PHE A 310 -10.45 -12.73 -18.65
C PHE A 310 -11.07 -14.08 -18.27
N TRP A 311 -12.34 -14.08 -17.86
CA TRP A 311 -13.01 -15.32 -17.49
C TRP A 311 -13.35 -16.23 -18.67
N GLN A 312 -13.51 -15.72 -19.89
CA GLN A 312 -13.56 -16.57 -21.09
C GLN A 312 -12.31 -17.45 -21.24
N ARG A 313 -11.14 -16.95 -20.80
CA ARG A 313 -9.87 -17.68 -20.82
C ARG A 313 -9.71 -18.63 -19.63
N TYR A 314 -10.03 -18.20 -18.42
CA TYR A 314 -9.67 -18.91 -17.19
C TYR A 314 -10.80 -19.74 -16.56
N TYR A 315 -12.07 -19.52 -16.95
CA TYR A 315 -13.19 -20.19 -16.27
C TYR A 315 -13.16 -21.71 -16.41
N LYS A 316 -12.74 -22.23 -17.57
CA LYS A 316 -12.60 -23.68 -17.75
C LYS A 316 -11.53 -24.26 -16.82
N ASP A 317 -10.40 -23.58 -16.67
CA ASP A 317 -9.31 -23.98 -15.77
C ASP A 317 -9.81 -23.93 -14.31
N LEU A 318 -10.62 -22.93 -13.95
CA LEU A 318 -11.24 -22.80 -12.63
C LEU A 318 -12.24 -23.94 -12.35
N CYS A 319 -13.10 -24.31 -13.30
CA CYS A 319 -14.01 -25.45 -13.16
C CYS A 319 -13.27 -26.78 -13.02
N GLN A 320 -12.09 -26.93 -13.62
CA GLN A 320 -11.25 -28.11 -13.42
C GLN A 320 -10.65 -28.17 -12.01
N ALA A 321 -10.27 -27.01 -11.45
CA ALA A 321 -9.80 -26.91 -10.07
C ALA A 321 -10.93 -27.16 -9.05
N PHE A 322 -12.16 -26.75 -9.36
CA PHE A 322 -13.31 -26.78 -8.45
C PHE A 322 -14.58 -27.37 -9.09
N PRO A 323 -14.56 -28.65 -9.52
CA PRO A 323 -15.65 -29.23 -10.32
C PRO A 323 -16.95 -29.40 -9.54
N ALA A 324 -16.89 -29.71 -8.24
CA ALA A 324 -18.08 -29.86 -7.42
C ALA A 324 -18.72 -28.50 -7.09
N GLN A 325 -17.88 -27.50 -6.84
CA GLN A 325 -18.28 -26.16 -6.43
C GLN A 325 -18.85 -25.35 -7.60
N LEU A 326 -18.50 -25.66 -8.84
CA LEU A 326 -18.94 -24.94 -10.04
C LEU A 326 -19.78 -25.79 -11.00
N ALA A 327 -20.22 -26.99 -10.58
CA ALA A 327 -20.97 -27.93 -11.42
C ALA A 327 -22.25 -27.34 -12.05
N ASP A 328 -22.92 -26.45 -11.31
CA ASP A 328 -24.19 -25.81 -11.68
C ASP A 328 -24.03 -24.31 -11.99
N VAL A 329 -22.81 -23.86 -12.28
CA VAL A 329 -22.49 -22.46 -12.55
C VAL A 329 -21.93 -22.37 -13.97
N ASP A 330 -22.56 -21.55 -14.81
CA ASP A 330 -22.00 -21.21 -16.13
C ASP A 330 -21.10 -19.97 -16.03
N LEU A 331 -20.34 -19.71 -17.10
CA LEU A 331 -19.41 -18.58 -17.16
C LEU A 331 -20.11 -17.24 -16.88
N GLU A 332 -21.34 -17.06 -17.39
CA GLU A 332 -22.07 -15.81 -17.25
C GLU A 332 -22.50 -15.57 -15.80
N THR A 333 -23.00 -16.62 -15.15
CA THR A 333 -23.37 -16.61 -13.74
C THR A 333 -22.15 -16.34 -12.87
N PHE A 334 -21.01 -16.98 -13.17
CA PHE A 334 -19.75 -16.74 -12.47
C PHE A 334 -19.29 -15.28 -12.61
N TYR A 335 -19.18 -14.78 -13.85
CA TYR A 335 -18.78 -13.40 -14.15
C TYR A 335 -19.66 -12.37 -13.45
N ARG A 336 -20.97 -12.59 -13.42
CA ARG A 336 -21.89 -11.70 -12.69
C ARG A 336 -21.70 -11.80 -11.18
N GLY A 337 -21.56 -13.00 -10.63
CA GLY A 337 -21.42 -13.22 -9.20
C GLY A 337 -20.16 -12.58 -8.61
N ILE A 338 -19.01 -12.65 -9.29
CA ILE A 338 -17.77 -12.00 -8.84
C ILE A 338 -17.80 -10.46 -8.91
N ASN A 339 -18.80 -9.90 -9.58
CA ASN A 339 -19.05 -8.45 -9.73
C ASN A 339 -20.31 -8.02 -8.95
N THR A 340 -20.69 -8.77 -7.91
CA THR A 340 -21.78 -8.36 -7.02
C THR A 340 -21.39 -7.10 -6.27
N VAL A 341 -22.35 -6.20 -6.09
CA VAL A 341 -22.18 -4.95 -5.33
C VAL A 341 -23.06 -4.99 -4.10
N ALA A 342 -22.49 -4.71 -2.93
CA ALA A 342 -23.24 -4.63 -1.69
C ALA A 342 -22.52 -3.71 -0.69
N PRO A 343 -23.25 -2.85 0.04
CA PRO A 343 -22.67 -2.14 1.18
C PRO A 343 -22.20 -3.13 2.24
N THR A 344 -20.90 -3.11 2.56
CA THR A 344 -20.30 -3.92 3.62
C THR A 344 -19.53 -3.04 4.60
N LEU A 345 -18.98 -3.62 5.67
CA LEU A 345 -18.26 -2.88 6.71
C LEU A 345 -16.73 -2.94 6.55
N ILE A 346 -16.23 -3.90 5.79
CA ILE A 346 -14.80 -4.22 5.70
C ILE A 346 -14.24 -3.73 4.38
N ARG A 347 -13.48 -2.62 4.41
CA ARG A 347 -12.92 -1.97 3.22
C ARG A 347 -12.17 -2.93 2.29
N VAL A 348 -11.35 -3.81 2.85
CA VAL A 348 -10.51 -4.73 2.05
C VAL A 348 -11.30 -5.86 1.37
N GLU A 349 -12.58 -6.01 1.72
CA GLU A 349 -13.51 -6.99 1.13
C GLU A 349 -14.65 -6.30 0.35
N ALA A 350 -14.62 -4.96 0.25
CA ALA A 350 -15.62 -4.17 -0.46
C ALA A 350 -15.50 -4.34 -1.98
N ASP A 351 -16.64 -4.26 -2.67
CA ASP A 351 -16.70 -4.33 -4.13
C ASP A 351 -16.20 -3.05 -4.81
N GLU A 352 -16.03 -3.10 -6.14
CA GLU A 352 -15.49 -1.98 -6.94
C GLU A 352 -16.29 -0.67 -6.80
N VAL A 353 -17.60 -0.76 -6.56
CA VAL A 353 -18.48 0.39 -6.49
C VAL A 353 -18.49 0.99 -5.08
N THR A 354 -18.40 0.15 -4.04
CA THR A 354 -18.48 0.62 -2.64
C THR A 354 -17.11 0.91 -2.01
N TYR A 355 -16.02 0.30 -2.50
CA TYR A 355 -14.66 0.50 -1.97
C TYR A 355 -14.27 1.97 -1.84
N GLY A 356 -14.57 2.75 -2.88
CA GLY A 356 -14.30 4.17 -2.91
C GLY A 356 -14.94 4.95 -1.76
N LEU A 357 -16.17 4.60 -1.37
CA LEU A 357 -16.87 5.24 -0.26
C LEU A 357 -16.15 5.00 1.07
N HIS A 358 -15.58 3.81 1.28
CA HIS A 358 -14.77 3.51 2.46
C HIS A 358 -13.49 4.37 2.55
N VAL A 359 -12.87 4.69 1.41
CA VAL A 359 -11.69 5.58 1.35
C VAL A 359 -12.11 7.01 1.72
N ILE A 360 -13.21 7.50 1.15
CA ILE A 360 -13.70 8.86 1.41
C ILE A 360 -14.04 9.04 2.90
N VAL A 361 -14.69 8.06 3.55
CA VAL A 361 -14.98 8.13 5.00
C VAL A 361 -13.71 8.29 5.83
N ARG A 362 -12.65 7.52 5.53
CA ARG A 362 -11.37 7.60 6.24
C ARG A 362 -10.70 8.95 6.02
N TYR A 363 -10.62 9.39 4.76
CA TYR A 363 -10.06 10.68 4.38
C TYR A 363 -10.74 11.84 5.14
N GLU A 364 -12.07 11.87 5.17
CA GLU A 364 -12.79 12.94 5.87
C GLU A 364 -12.58 12.93 7.39
N ILE A 365 -12.45 11.75 7.98
CA ILE A 365 -12.13 11.60 9.40
C ILE A 365 -10.70 12.05 9.69
N GLU A 366 -9.74 11.62 8.87
CA GLU A 366 -8.33 11.98 8.99
C GLU A 366 -8.12 13.48 8.84
N ASN A 367 -8.78 14.13 7.88
CA ASN A 367 -8.77 15.59 7.73
C ASN A 367 -9.20 16.28 9.03
N LYS A 368 -10.31 15.83 9.65
CA LYS A 368 -10.79 16.42 10.91
C LYS A 368 -9.86 16.15 12.09
N LEU A 369 -9.27 14.96 12.15
CA LEU A 369 -8.28 14.61 13.16
C LEU A 369 -7.04 15.50 13.03
N ILE A 370 -6.48 15.65 11.83
CA ILE A 370 -5.27 16.47 11.64
C ILE A 370 -5.57 17.97 11.80
N ALA A 371 -6.73 18.45 11.37
CA ALA A 371 -7.15 19.84 11.56
C ALA A 371 -7.55 20.19 13.02
N GLY A 372 -7.61 19.22 13.94
CA GLY A 372 -8.00 19.46 15.32
C GLY A 372 -9.51 19.64 15.56
N THR A 373 -10.34 19.37 14.55
CA THR A 373 -11.81 19.55 14.63
C THR A 373 -12.55 18.27 15.06
N LEU A 374 -11.85 17.14 15.14
CA LEU A 374 -12.33 15.90 15.76
C LEU A 374 -11.31 15.43 16.81
N ALA A 375 -11.78 15.09 18.02
CA ALA A 375 -10.95 14.44 19.02
C ALA A 375 -11.01 12.91 18.87
N VAL A 376 -9.91 12.23 19.18
CA VAL A 376 -9.80 10.77 19.02
C VAL A 376 -10.80 10.02 19.89
N LYS A 377 -11.12 10.51 21.10
CA LYS A 377 -12.15 9.92 21.97
C LYS A 377 -13.54 9.84 21.31
N ASP A 378 -13.84 10.74 20.38
CA ASP A 378 -15.13 10.83 19.70
C ASP A 378 -15.11 10.07 18.35
N LEU A 379 -13.96 9.47 17.98
CA LEU A 379 -13.77 8.75 16.73
C LEU A 379 -14.73 7.58 16.53
N PRO A 380 -15.04 6.72 17.53
CA PRO A 380 -15.98 5.61 17.31
C PRO A 380 -17.37 6.08 16.91
N GLU A 381 -17.87 7.16 17.51
CA GLU A 381 -19.17 7.74 17.16
C GLU A 381 -19.14 8.39 15.78
N ALA A 382 -18.12 9.20 15.49
CA ALA A 382 -17.95 9.84 14.18
C ALA A 382 -17.81 8.81 13.06
N TRP A 383 -17.09 7.71 13.31
CA TRP A 383 -16.95 6.59 12.38
C TRP A 383 -18.30 5.94 12.07
N ASN A 384 -19.04 5.55 13.12
CA ASN A 384 -20.32 4.88 12.95
C ASN A 384 -21.35 5.75 12.22
N ALA A 385 -21.40 7.05 12.55
CA ALA A 385 -22.27 7.99 11.86
C ALA A 385 -21.91 8.09 10.36
N ARG A 386 -20.62 8.22 10.04
CA ARG A 386 -20.15 8.34 8.64
C ARG A 386 -20.26 7.05 7.82
N MET A 387 -20.20 5.89 8.48
CA MET A 387 -20.43 4.61 7.83
C MET A 387 -21.92 4.33 7.59
N GLN A 388 -22.81 4.96 8.37
CA GLN A 388 -24.27 4.83 8.22
C GLN A 388 -24.83 5.79 7.16
N GLU A 389 -24.28 7.00 7.08
CA GLU A 389 -24.54 7.99 6.01
C GLU A 389 -24.06 7.48 4.64
#